data_AF-A0A235IWQ2-F1
#
_entry.id   AF-A0A235IWQ2-F1
#
_cell.length_a   1.000
_cell.length_b   1.000
_cell.length_c   1.000
_cell.angle_alpha   90.00
_cell.angle_beta   90.00
_cell.angle_gamma   90.00
#
_symmetry.space_group_name_H-M   'P 1'
#
loop_
_entity.id
_entity.type
_entity.pdbx_description
1 polymer ?
#
loop_
_entity_poly.entity_id
_entity_poly.type
_entity_poly.pdbx_seq_one_letter_code
_entity_poly.pdbx_strand_id
1 'polypeptide(L)'
;MPFILDPNRLRELVNDPLLSSSRVLDGLFYSGVVVVEADSDGRFYQTTSNKRKNNIDLYFVNADNKQTVPRITTLYRDMGVRCVGIVDFDVLNDSAEFKKQLEALKFTEESIIPMLTIREEIAKAAKELPCNERLEKVKEQMTKLLASLNELQGKAFASDSEAKSEKEKLLSQIERRAREIAASTKNWKDFKEKGRVALPPELQSSFDDLWKICSEKGLFINPCGELESMLTHRGIPYTTDDKRGWITKALLMLPGLEVNDNEYPWKFIKEIQEYLIGLEDQ
;
A
#
# COMPACT_ATOMS: atom_id res chain seq x y z
N MET A 1 -31.02 10.42 14.25
CA MET A 1 -30.90 11.66 15.06
C MET A 1 -29.84 12.54 14.40
N PRO A 2 -30.05 13.85 14.25
CA PRO A 2 -28.97 14.73 13.80
C PRO A 2 -27.81 14.67 14.80
N PHE A 3 -26.60 14.46 14.30
CA PHE A 3 -25.39 14.41 15.12
C PHE A 3 -25.05 15.86 15.50
N ILE A 4 -25.35 16.25 16.74
CA ILE A 4 -24.97 17.57 17.26
C ILE A 4 -23.60 17.40 17.91
N LEU A 5 -22.56 17.98 17.30
CA LEU A 5 -21.23 18.02 17.90
C LEU A 5 -21.27 18.83 19.20
N ASP A 6 -20.68 18.29 20.26
CA ASP A 6 -20.47 19.03 21.51
C ASP A 6 -19.61 20.29 21.24
N PRO A 7 -20.05 21.50 21.66
CA PRO A 7 -19.32 22.74 21.39
C PRO A 7 -17.90 22.80 21.97
N ASN A 8 -17.65 22.14 23.11
CA ASN A 8 -16.32 22.06 23.71
C ASN A 8 -15.45 21.09 22.92
N ARG A 9 -16.01 19.95 22.48
CA ARG A 9 -15.33 19.03 21.57
C ARG A 9 -14.97 19.73 20.27
N LEU A 10 -15.88 20.48 19.66
CA LEU A 10 -15.60 21.27 18.45
C LEU A 10 -14.45 22.26 18.67
N ARG A 11 -14.37 22.92 19.84
CA ARG A 11 -13.24 23.82 20.15
C ARG A 11 -11.91 23.09 20.32
N GLU A 12 -11.88 21.94 21.00
CA GLU A 12 -10.68 21.11 21.08
C GLU A 12 -10.21 20.70 19.68
N LEU A 13 -11.17 20.33 18.83
CA LEU A 13 -10.93 19.90 17.47
C LEU A 13 -10.42 21.05 16.58
N VAL A 14 -11.09 22.21 16.53
CA VAL A 14 -10.65 23.36 15.72
C VAL A 14 -9.25 23.86 16.11
N ASN A 15 -8.87 23.70 17.39
CA ASN A 15 -7.53 24.06 17.86
C ASN A 15 -6.48 22.96 17.63
N ASP A 16 -6.86 21.78 17.14
CA ASP A 16 -5.90 20.75 16.75
C ASP A 16 -5.17 21.20 15.47
N PRO A 17 -3.83 21.30 15.47
CA PRO A 17 -3.06 21.71 14.30
C PRO A 17 -3.32 20.84 13.05
N LEU A 18 -3.66 19.56 13.20
CA LEU A 18 -4.01 18.71 12.07
C LEU A 18 -5.37 19.08 11.46
N LEU A 19 -6.33 19.44 12.30
CA LEU A 19 -7.66 19.86 11.86
C LEU A 19 -7.68 21.28 11.32
N SER A 20 -6.91 22.19 11.90
CA SER A 20 -6.83 23.55 11.35
C SER A 20 -6.22 23.59 9.94
N SER A 21 -5.69 22.46 9.45
CA SER A 21 -5.44 22.31 8.02
C SER A 21 -6.75 22.34 7.24
N SER A 22 -6.87 23.28 6.30
CA SER A 22 -8.03 23.41 5.40
C SER A 22 -8.43 22.06 4.78
N ARG A 23 -7.45 21.22 4.46
CA ARG A 23 -7.67 19.93 3.81
C ARG A 23 -8.40 18.91 4.68
N VAL A 24 -8.30 18.94 6.01
CA VAL A 24 -9.04 17.97 6.86
C VAL A 24 -10.43 18.51 7.18
N LEU A 25 -10.63 19.82 7.27
CA LEU A 25 -11.99 20.37 7.47
C LEU A 25 -12.90 20.18 6.28
N ASP A 26 -12.35 20.22 5.06
CA ASP A 26 -13.13 20.03 3.84
C ASP A 26 -13.89 18.69 3.85
N GLY A 27 -13.32 17.63 4.44
CA GLY A 27 -13.95 16.31 4.53
C GLY A 27 -15.24 16.26 5.34
N LEU A 28 -15.51 17.27 6.18
CA LEU A 28 -16.76 17.37 6.95
C LEU A 28 -18.00 17.58 6.08
N PHE A 29 -17.82 18.08 4.86
CA PHE A 29 -18.92 18.43 3.96
C PHE A 29 -19.27 17.32 2.96
N TYR A 30 -18.63 16.15 3.06
CA TYR A 30 -18.80 15.03 2.14
C TYR A 30 -19.57 13.88 2.78
N SER A 31 -20.11 12.98 1.94
CA SER A 31 -20.88 11.81 2.41
C SER A 31 -20.00 10.77 3.10
N GLY A 32 -18.70 10.76 2.79
CA GLY A 32 -17.72 9.93 3.46
C GLY A 32 -16.30 10.40 3.16
N VAL A 33 -15.38 10.02 4.04
CA VAL A 33 -13.96 10.37 3.91
C VAL A 33 -13.11 9.11 3.77
N VAL A 34 -12.17 9.16 2.83
CA VAL A 34 -11.14 8.15 2.64
C VAL A 34 -9.78 8.77 2.97
N VAL A 35 -9.15 8.28 4.02
CA VAL A 35 -7.83 8.69 4.48
C VAL A 35 -6.78 7.80 3.83
N VAL A 36 -5.82 8.39 3.15
CA VAL A 36 -4.74 7.70 2.42
C VAL A 36 -3.37 8.14 2.93
N GLU A 37 -2.34 7.33 2.70
CA GLU A 37 -0.98 7.62 3.15
C GLU A 37 -0.31 8.79 2.40
N ALA A 38 -0.66 9.00 1.12
CA ALA A 38 -0.07 10.02 0.25
C ALA A 38 -1.08 10.70 -0.69
N ASP A 39 -0.82 11.96 -1.05
CA ASP A 39 -1.65 12.76 -1.99
C ASP A 39 -1.81 12.07 -3.36
N SER A 40 -0.75 11.42 -3.86
CA SER A 40 -0.77 10.66 -5.12
C SER A 40 -1.80 9.54 -5.12
N ASP A 41 -1.86 8.82 -3.99
CA ASP A 41 -2.69 7.64 -3.83
C ASP A 41 -4.15 8.06 -3.75
N GLY A 42 -4.42 9.16 -3.03
CA GLY A 42 -5.72 9.81 -2.98
C GLY A 42 -6.24 10.17 -4.36
N ARG A 43 -5.40 10.76 -5.23
CA ARG A 43 -5.81 11.08 -6.62
C ARG A 43 -6.17 9.83 -7.42
N PHE A 44 -5.39 8.76 -7.28
CA PHE A 44 -5.68 7.49 -7.95
C PHE A 44 -7.00 6.91 -7.48
N TYR A 45 -7.19 6.78 -6.16
CA TYR A 45 -8.41 6.20 -5.60
C TYR A 45 -9.63 7.08 -5.87
N GLN A 46 -9.51 8.41 -5.83
CA GLN A 46 -10.58 9.33 -6.18
C GLN A 46 -11.01 9.19 -7.65
N THR A 47 -10.03 9.15 -8.56
CA THR A 47 -10.30 8.96 -10.00
C THR A 47 -11.00 7.62 -10.24
N THR A 48 -10.52 6.56 -9.56
CA THR A 48 -11.13 5.23 -9.63
C THR A 48 -12.55 5.22 -9.04
N SER A 49 -12.76 5.83 -7.87
CA SER A 49 -14.07 5.99 -7.24
C SER A 49 -15.07 6.65 -8.18
N ASN A 50 -14.71 7.81 -8.72
CA ASN A 50 -15.57 8.60 -9.61
C ASN A 50 -15.89 7.86 -10.92
N LYS A 51 -14.93 7.11 -11.46
CA LYS A 51 -15.13 6.30 -12.66
C LYS A 51 -16.04 5.10 -12.40
N ARG A 52 -15.96 4.47 -11.21
CA ARG A 52 -16.86 3.37 -10.82
C ARG A 52 -18.29 3.86 -10.61
N LYS A 53 -18.46 4.88 -9.77
CA LYS A 53 -19.75 5.48 -9.38
C LYS A 53 -19.53 6.96 -9.06
N ASN A 54 -20.02 7.83 -9.94
CA ASN A 54 -19.81 9.28 -9.85
C ASN A 54 -20.81 10.03 -8.94
N ASN A 55 -21.82 9.33 -8.42
CA ASN A 55 -22.86 9.91 -7.57
C ASN A 55 -22.55 9.81 -6.06
N ILE A 56 -21.38 9.28 -5.71
CA ILE A 56 -20.94 9.15 -4.33
C ILE A 56 -19.94 10.25 -4.04
N ASP A 57 -20.34 11.19 -3.19
CA ASP A 57 -19.52 12.34 -2.84
C ASP A 57 -18.52 11.94 -1.74
N LEU A 58 -17.36 11.41 -2.16
CA LEU A 58 -16.27 10.99 -1.30
C LEU A 58 -15.11 11.98 -1.32
N TYR A 59 -14.61 12.31 -0.13
CA TYR A 59 -13.42 13.11 0.04
C TYR A 59 -12.19 12.26 0.31
N PHE A 60 -11.11 12.50 -0.44
CA PHE A 60 -9.84 11.79 -0.26
C PHE A 60 -8.85 12.73 0.42
N VAL A 61 -8.46 12.39 1.65
CA VAL A 61 -7.55 13.20 2.46
C VAL A 61 -6.23 12.49 2.66
N ASN A 62 -5.14 13.21 2.43
CA ASN A 62 -3.79 12.71 2.71
C ASN A 62 -3.50 12.83 4.21
N ALA A 63 -3.02 11.75 4.83
CA ALA A 63 -2.56 11.73 6.21
C ALA A 63 -1.10 12.18 6.40
N ASP A 64 -0.39 12.51 5.33
CA ASP A 64 1.05 12.78 5.23
C ASP A 64 1.95 11.57 5.57
N ASN A 65 1.49 10.64 6.42
CA ASN A 65 2.08 9.32 6.64
C ASN A 65 1.06 8.33 7.26
N LYS A 66 1.38 7.02 7.19
CA LYS A 66 0.56 5.94 7.78
C LYS A 66 0.30 6.04 9.28
N GLN A 67 1.19 6.67 10.04
CA GLN A 67 1.04 6.84 11.48
C GLN A 67 -0.10 7.80 11.86
N THR A 68 -0.47 8.67 10.91
CA THR A 68 -1.47 9.72 11.13
C THR A 68 -2.86 9.33 10.61
N VAL A 69 -2.93 8.33 9.72
CA VAL A 69 -4.18 7.69 9.26
C VAL A 69 -5.14 7.35 10.41
N PRO A 70 -4.72 6.65 11.49
CA PRO A 70 -5.62 6.26 12.57
C PRO A 70 -6.14 7.47 13.35
N ARG A 71 -5.31 8.50 13.54
CA ARG A 71 -5.68 9.74 14.23
C ARG A 71 -6.74 10.51 13.45
N ILE A 72 -6.54 10.70 12.14
CA ILE A 72 -7.51 11.38 11.26
C ILE A 72 -8.81 10.57 11.16
N THR A 73 -8.72 9.25 11.07
CA THR A 73 -9.89 8.37 11.00
C THR A 73 -10.73 8.43 12.28
N THR A 74 -10.09 8.37 13.45
CA THR A 74 -10.75 8.51 14.76
C THR A 74 -11.48 9.85 14.85
N LEU A 75 -10.81 10.88 14.34
CA LEU A 75 -11.29 12.23 14.42
C LEU A 75 -12.56 12.47 13.60
N TYR A 76 -12.62 12.04 12.34
CA TYR A 76 -13.87 12.11 11.55
C TYR A 76 -15.00 11.30 12.18
N ARG A 77 -14.70 10.14 12.77
CA ARG A 77 -15.70 9.31 13.47
C ARG A 77 -16.26 10.00 14.70
N ASP A 78 -15.41 10.62 15.51
CA ASP A 78 -15.83 11.41 16.66
C ASP A 78 -16.72 12.60 16.23
N MET A 79 -16.57 13.07 14.98
CA MET A 79 -17.41 14.11 14.38
C MET A 79 -18.68 13.58 13.68
N GLY A 80 -18.91 12.26 13.71
CA GLY A 80 -20.08 11.64 13.07
C GLY A 80 -19.96 11.45 11.55
N VAL A 81 -18.78 11.68 10.97
CA VAL A 81 -18.51 11.47 9.55
C VAL A 81 -18.02 10.04 9.34
N ARG A 82 -18.63 9.33 8.37
CA ARG A 82 -18.18 7.98 7.99
C ARG A 82 -16.80 8.05 7.36
N CYS A 83 -15.87 7.28 7.89
CA CYS A 83 -14.46 7.39 7.52
C CYS A 83 -13.80 6.02 7.37
N VAL A 84 -13.03 5.88 6.28
CA VAL A 84 -12.17 4.75 5.95
C VAL A 84 -10.71 5.18 5.97
N GLY A 85 -9.82 4.37 6.53
CA GLY A 85 -8.38 4.46 6.30
C GLY A 85 -7.92 3.39 5.31
N ILE A 86 -7.13 3.77 4.30
CA ILE A 86 -6.43 2.85 3.41
C ILE A 86 -4.96 2.81 3.82
N VAL A 87 -4.43 1.60 4.00
CA VAL A 87 -3.00 1.37 4.28
C VAL A 87 -2.46 0.30 3.36
N ASP A 88 -1.19 0.40 3.00
CA ASP A 88 -0.52 -0.65 2.23
C ASP A 88 -0.32 -1.92 3.07
N PHE A 89 -0.12 -3.05 2.41
CA PHE A 89 0.09 -4.36 3.06
C PHE A 89 1.27 -4.35 4.07
N ASP A 90 2.22 -3.44 3.88
CA ASP A 90 3.39 -3.31 4.74
C ASP A 90 3.09 -2.82 6.16
N VAL A 91 1.86 -2.39 6.46
CA VAL A 91 1.38 -2.12 7.82
C VAL A 91 1.57 -3.35 8.72
N LEU A 92 1.48 -4.56 8.16
CA LEU A 92 1.67 -5.82 8.88
C LEU A 92 3.14 -6.11 9.21
N ASN A 93 4.09 -5.35 8.65
CA ASN A 93 5.52 -5.53 8.94
C ASN A 93 5.89 -5.06 10.34
N ASP A 94 5.25 -4.01 10.85
CA ASP A 94 5.51 -3.46 12.18
C ASP A 94 4.35 -3.77 13.12
N SER A 95 4.61 -4.59 14.14
CA SER A 95 3.59 -5.00 15.11
C SER A 95 3.08 -3.82 15.95
N ALA A 96 3.93 -2.86 16.28
CA ALA A 96 3.54 -1.71 17.10
C ALA A 96 2.69 -0.76 16.27
N GLU A 97 3.05 -0.56 14.99
CA GLU A 97 2.27 0.27 14.08
C GLU A 97 0.90 -0.34 13.81
N PHE A 98 0.83 -1.63 13.48
CA PHE A 98 -0.45 -2.31 13.28
C PHE A 98 -1.33 -2.24 14.53
N LYS A 99 -0.76 -2.44 15.73
CA LYS A 99 -1.51 -2.32 16.99
C LYS A 99 -2.12 -0.92 17.16
N LYS A 100 -1.39 0.16 16.86
CA LYS A 100 -1.92 1.53 16.94
C LYS A 100 -3.11 1.75 16.00
N GLN A 101 -3.08 1.14 14.81
CA GLN A 101 -4.22 1.19 13.89
C GLN A 101 -5.45 0.56 14.52
N LEU A 102 -5.31 -0.63 15.13
CA LEU A 102 -6.42 -1.32 15.78
C LEU A 102 -6.96 -0.55 16.99
N GLU A 103 -6.07 0.00 17.82
CA GLU A 103 -6.45 0.81 18.99
C GLU A 103 -7.26 2.05 18.58
N ALA A 104 -6.86 2.74 17.51
CA ALA A 104 -7.58 3.91 17.00
C ALA A 104 -8.98 3.58 16.46
N LEU A 105 -9.19 2.36 15.96
CA LEU A 105 -10.49 1.87 15.52
C LEU A 105 -11.36 1.38 16.69
N LYS A 106 -10.88 1.56 17.94
CA LYS A 106 -11.56 1.18 19.18
C LYS A 106 -11.84 -0.32 19.27
N PHE A 107 -10.95 -1.17 18.73
CA PHE A 107 -10.99 -2.62 18.99
C PHE A 107 -10.70 -2.92 20.46
N THR A 108 -11.37 -3.92 21.02
CA THR A 108 -11.09 -4.38 22.39
C THR A 108 -9.77 -5.15 22.45
N GLU A 109 -9.11 -5.18 23.61
CA GLU A 109 -7.87 -5.96 23.78
C GLU A 109 -8.09 -7.44 23.44
N GLU A 110 -9.24 -8.00 23.82
CA GLU A 110 -9.64 -9.38 23.48
C GLU A 110 -9.70 -9.63 21.97
N SER A 111 -10.12 -8.62 21.18
CA SER A 111 -10.15 -8.71 19.71
C SER A 111 -8.78 -8.49 19.08
N ILE A 112 -7.93 -7.66 19.70
CA ILE A 112 -6.59 -7.32 19.18
C ILE A 112 -5.65 -8.52 19.26
N ILE A 113 -5.70 -9.31 20.33
CA ILE A 113 -4.81 -10.48 20.55
C ILE A 113 -4.82 -11.48 19.38
N PRO A 114 -5.98 -12.00 18.92
CA PRO A 114 -6.00 -12.92 17.77
C PRO A 114 -5.52 -12.25 16.48
N MET A 115 -5.80 -10.97 16.26
CA MET A 115 -5.33 -10.22 15.09
C MET A 115 -3.79 -10.08 15.07
N LEU A 116 -3.18 -9.80 16.22
CA LEU A 116 -1.72 -9.76 16.37
C LEU A 116 -1.08 -11.15 16.18
N THR A 117 -1.81 -12.21 16.53
CA THR A 117 -1.37 -13.60 16.32
C THR A 117 -1.27 -13.91 14.82
N ILE A 118 -2.32 -13.62 14.05
CA ILE A 118 -2.32 -13.78 12.59
C ILE A 118 -1.18 -12.95 11.96
N ARG A 119 -1.01 -11.70 12.42
CA ARG A 119 0.09 -10.84 11.95
C ARG A 119 1.47 -11.47 12.23
N GLU A 120 1.69 -12.07 13.39
CA GLU A 120 2.97 -12.71 13.72
C GLU A 120 3.23 -13.94 12.83
N GLU A 121 2.21 -14.70 12.49
CA GLU A 121 2.32 -15.80 11.52
C GLU A 121 2.68 -15.29 10.12
N ILE A 122 2.06 -14.21 9.66
CA ILE A 122 2.44 -13.53 8.41
C ILE A 122 3.89 -13.05 8.46
N ALA A 123 4.34 -12.48 9.59
CA ALA A 123 5.71 -12.02 9.75
C ALA A 123 6.74 -13.16 9.80
N LYS A 124 6.36 -14.33 10.35
CA LYS A 124 7.17 -15.56 10.29
C LYS A 124 7.26 -16.07 8.86
N ALA A 125 6.14 -16.14 8.14
CA ALA A 125 6.13 -16.52 6.73
C ALA A 125 7.00 -15.57 5.89
N ALA A 126 6.96 -14.25 6.15
CA ALA A 126 7.85 -13.25 5.53
C ALA A 126 9.34 -13.50 5.80
N LYS A 127 9.68 -14.18 6.90
CA LYS A 127 11.08 -14.53 7.20
C LYS A 127 11.45 -15.84 6.51
N GLU A 128 10.62 -16.86 6.64
CA GLU A 128 10.90 -18.24 6.22
C GLU A 128 10.80 -18.45 4.70
N LEU A 129 9.64 -18.14 4.08
CA LEU A 129 9.43 -18.28 2.63
C LEU A 129 10.47 -17.44 1.85
N PRO A 130 10.63 -16.15 2.18
CA PRO A 130 11.61 -15.34 1.51
C PRO A 130 13.04 -15.80 1.78
N CYS A 131 13.41 -16.42 2.92
CA CYS A 131 14.82 -16.76 3.16
C CYS A 131 15.36 -17.72 2.09
N ASN A 132 14.62 -18.80 1.81
CA ASN A 132 15.04 -19.80 0.83
C ASN A 132 15.02 -19.24 -0.60
N GLU A 133 13.95 -18.56 -1.00
CA GLU A 133 13.87 -17.94 -2.33
C GLU A 133 14.91 -16.82 -2.52
N ARG A 134 15.17 -16.01 -1.48
CA ARG A 134 16.20 -14.96 -1.51
C ARG A 134 17.58 -15.57 -1.66
N LEU A 135 17.88 -16.65 -0.95
CA LEU A 135 19.17 -17.35 -1.11
C LEU A 135 19.35 -17.87 -2.53
N GLU A 136 18.33 -18.48 -3.14
CA GLU A 136 18.41 -18.94 -4.53
C GLU A 136 18.53 -17.78 -5.53
N LYS A 137 17.76 -16.69 -5.36
CA LYS A 137 17.88 -15.48 -6.19
C LYS A 137 19.28 -14.86 -6.07
N VAL A 138 19.85 -14.79 -4.86
CA VAL A 138 21.21 -14.27 -4.63
C VAL A 138 22.24 -15.16 -5.31
N LYS A 139 22.15 -16.49 -5.19
CA LYS A 139 23.03 -17.43 -5.88
C LYS A 139 22.96 -17.24 -7.40
N GLU A 140 21.76 -17.14 -7.98
CA GLU A 140 21.58 -16.94 -9.41
C GLU A 140 22.20 -15.61 -9.88
N GLN A 141 21.98 -14.51 -9.15
CA GLN A 141 22.55 -13.20 -9.47
C GLN A 141 24.08 -13.18 -9.35
N MET A 142 24.64 -13.81 -8.31
CA MET A 142 26.08 -13.95 -8.15
C MET A 142 26.70 -14.81 -9.26
N THR A 143 26.02 -15.87 -9.68
CA THR A 143 26.47 -16.74 -10.79
C THR A 143 26.51 -15.96 -12.10
N LYS A 144 25.49 -15.16 -12.38
CA LYS A 144 25.45 -14.27 -13.55
C LYS A 144 26.54 -13.20 -13.50
N LEU A 145 26.86 -12.66 -12.32
CA LEU A 145 27.96 -11.70 -12.14
C LEU A 145 29.32 -12.34 -12.42
N LEU A 146 29.57 -13.51 -11.85
CA LEU A 146 30.80 -14.27 -12.07
C LEU A 146 30.99 -14.63 -13.55
N ALA A 147 29.92 -15.03 -14.23
CA ALA A 147 29.97 -15.29 -15.68
C ALA A 147 30.39 -14.05 -16.48
N SER A 148 29.80 -12.88 -16.20
CA SER A 148 30.16 -11.62 -16.88
C SER A 148 31.60 -11.17 -16.59
N LEU A 149 32.11 -11.43 -15.39
CA LEU A 149 33.52 -11.16 -15.03
C LEU A 149 34.48 -12.08 -15.79
N ASN A 150 34.18 -13.38 -15.86
CA ASN A 150 35.01 -14.36 -16.55
C ASN A 150 35.05 -14.10 -18.06
N GLU A 151 33.91 -13.72 -18.66
CA GLU A 151 33.82 -13.38 -20.08
C GLU A 151 34.73 -12.18 -20.43
N LEU A 152 34.80 -11.17 -19.55
CA LEU A 152 35.61 -9.98 -19.77
C LEU A 152 37.11 -10.22 -19.52
N GLN A 153 37.47 -11.14 -18.62
CA GLN A 153 38.87 -11.58 -18.44
C GLN A 153 39.41 -12.35 -19.65
N GLY A 154 38.57 -13.12 -20.35
CA GLY A 154 38.95 -13.91 -21.53
C GLY A 154 38.91 -13.15 -22.85
N LYS A 155 38.43 -11.90 -22.86
CA LYS A 155 38.19 -11.13 -24.10
C LYS A 155 39.46 -10.41 -24.53
N ALA A 156 39.89 -10.66 -25.77
CA ALA A 156 40.89 -9.82 -26.44
C ALA A 156 40.22 -8.52 -26.92
N PHE A 157 40.82 -7.38 -26.62
CA PHE A 157 40.32 -6.06 -27.02
C PHE A 157 41.11 -5.55 -28.22
N ALA A 158 40.46 -4.85 -29.15
CA ALA A 158 41.14 -4.30 -30.32
C ALA A 158 41.95 -3.04 -29.99
N SER A 159 41.65 -2.36 -28.88
CA SER A 159 42.40 -1.20 -28.38
C SER A 159 42.26 -0.98 -26.87
N ASP A 160 43.15 -0.17 -26.29
CA ASP A 160 43.07 0.23 -24.88
C ASP A 160 41.83 1.08 -24.56
N SER A 161 41.36 1.88 -25.52
CA SER A 161 40.15 2.69 -25.36
C SER A 161 38.89 1.81 -25.28
N GLU A 162 38.81 0.77 -26.11
CA GLU A 162 37.74 -0.22 -26.06
C GLU A 162 37.78 -1.02 -24.75
N ALA A 163 38.97 -1.47 -24.35
CA ALA A 163 39.17 -2.16 -23.07
C ALA A 163 38.71 -1.30 -21.87
N LYS A 164 39.00 0.01 -21.88
CA LYS A 164 38.56 0.93 -20.83
C LYS A 164 37.04 1.09 -20.80
N SER A 165 36.41 1.31 -21.96
CA SER A 165 34.95 1.48 -22.04
C SER A 165 34.19 0.24 -21.58
N GLU A 166 34.61 -0.95 -22.00
CA GLU A 166 33.97 -2.21 -21.60
C GLU A 166 34.13 -2.49 -20.10
N LYS A 167 35.30 -2.16 -19.52
CA LYS A 167 35.53 -2.25 -18.06
C LYS A 167 34.64 -1.28 -17.28
N GLU A 168 34.49 -0.03 -17.73
CA GLU A 168 33.58 0.95 -17.09
C GLU A 168 32.12 0.50 -17.15
N LYS A 169 31.64 -0.03 -18.29
CA LYS A 169 30.30 -0.60 -18.40
C LYS A 169 30.10 -1.76 -17.42
N LEU A 170 31.08 -2.64 -17.28
CA LEU A 170 31.00 -3.76 -16.35
C LEU A 170 30.96 -3.28 -14.89
N LEU A 171 31.77 -2.28 -14.53
CA LEU A 171 31.72 -1.67 -13.20
C LEU A 171 30.32 -1.12 -12.88
N SER A 172 29.70 -0.37 -13.80
CA SER A 172 28.32 0.11 -13.62
C SER A 172 27.29 -1.02 -13.51
N GLN A 173 27.47 -2.12 -14.26
CA GLN A 173 26.62 -3.31 -14.13
C GLN A 173 26.78 -4.00 -12.77
N ILE A 174 28.01 -4.08 -12.25
CA ILE A 174 28.31 -4.64 -10.92
C ILE A 174 27.64 -3.77 -9.85
N GLU A 175 27.80 -2.45 -9.90
CA GLU A 175 27.17 -1.52 -8.96
C GLU A 175 25.64 -1.64 -8.95
N ARG A 176 25.02 -1.78 -10.14
CA ARG A 176 23.58 -2.00 -10.26
C ARG A 176 23.16 -3.33 -9.63
N ARG A 177 23.80 -4.43 -10.01
CA ARG A 177 23.46 -5.77 -9.48
C ARG A 177 23.75 -5.91 -8.00
N ALA A 178 24.79 -5.27 -7.46
CA ALA A 178 25.08 -5.26 -6.03
C ALA A 178 23.95 -4.58 -5.24
N ARG A 179 23.42 -3.47 -5.75
CA ARG A 179 22.23 -2.81 -5.17
C ARG A 179 20.99 -3.70 -5.26
N GLU A 180 20.76 -4.37 -6.38
CA GLU A 180 19.64 -5.31 -6.55
C GLU A 180 19.75 -6.49 -5.56
N ILE A 181 20.95 -7.08 -5.41
CA ILE A 181 21.23 -8.13 -4.43
C ILE A 181 20.95 -7.62 -3.02
N ALA A 182 21.46 -6.45 -2.64
CA ALA A 182 21.22 -5.84 -1.33
C ALA A 182 19.74 -5.53 -1.08
N ALA A 183 18.98 -5.15 -2.11
CA ALA A 183 17.53 -4.96 -1.99
C ALA A 183 16.78 -6.28 -1.88
N SER A 184 17.25 -7.34 -2.56
CA SER A 184 16.64 -8.67 -2.54
C SER A 184 16.77 -9.37 -1.19
N THR A 185 17.68 -8.94 -0.31
CA THR A 185 17.76 -9.49 1.05
C THR A 185 16.64 -9.00 1.98
N LYS A 186 15.80 -8.03 1.57
CA LYS A 186 14.69 -7.54 2.39
C LYS A 186 13.52 -8.53 2.42
N ASN A 187 13.11 -8.94 3.62
CA ASN A 187 12.11 -9.99 3.89
C ASN A 187 10.70 -9.67 3.38
N TRP A 188 10.37 -8.40 3.13
CA TRP A 188 9.01 -7.95 2.80
C TRP A 188 8.83 -7.52 1.34
N LYS A 189 9.86 -7.67 0.50
CA LYS A 189 9.81 -7.21 -0.89
C LYS A 189 8.68 -7.87 -1.68
N ASP A 190 8.57 -9.20 -1.61
CA ASP A 190 7.54 -9.94 -2.35
C ASP A 190 6.12 -9.60 -1.84
N PHE A 191 5.98 -9.28 -0.55
CA PHE A 191 4.69 -8.89 0.05
C PHE A 191 4.29 -7.47 -0.32
N LYS A 192 5.25 -6.55 -0.51
CA LYS A 192 4.99 -5.21 -1.05
C LYS A 192 4.51 -5.26 -2.50
N GLU A 193 5.04 -6.18 -3.29
CA GLU A 193 4.68 -6.30 -4.71
C GLU A 193 3.41 -7.13 -4.93
N LYS A 194 3.17 -8.19 -4.16
CA LYS A 194 2.10 -9.18 -4.43
C LYS A 194 1.04 -9.26 -3.34
N GLY A 195 1.25 -8.59 -2.20
CA GLY A 195 0.37 -8.57 -1.05
C GLY A 195 -0.08 -9.96 -0.61
N ARG A 196 -1.40 -10.14 -0.51
CA ARG A 196 -2.07 -11.37 -0.12
C ARG A 196 -1.61 -12.57 -0.95
N VAL A 197 -1.38 -12.42 -2.25
CA VAL A 197 -1.06 -13.55 -3.15
C VAL A 197 0.31 -14.16 -2.83
N ALA A 198 1.23 -13.41 -2.22
CA ALA A 198 2.52 -13.95 -1.80
C ALA A 198 2.46 -14.74 -0.49
N LEU A 199 1.33 -14.73 0.23
CA LEU A 199 1.18 -15.56 1.42
C LEU A 199 0.98 -17.04 1.05
N PRO A 200 1.45 -17.98 1.89
CA PRO A 200 1.04 -19.38 1.82
C PRO A 200 -0.50 -19.54 1.82
N PRO A 201 -1.08 -20.53 1.12
CA PRO A 201 -2.54 -20.69 1.00
C PRO A 201 -3.30 -20.69 2.34
N GLU A 202 -2.73 -21.29 3.38
CA GLU A 202 -3.28 -21.31 4.74
C GLU A 202 -3.32 -19.92 5.39
N LEU A 203 -2.31 -19.09 5.14
CA LEU A 203 -2.24 -17.72 5.64
C LEU A 203 -3.04 -16.73 4.79
N GLN A 204 -3.33 -17.05 3.53
CA GLN A 204 -4.23 -16.24 2.71
C GLN A 204 -5.65 -16.18 3.33
N SER A 205 -6.16 -17.32 3.80
CA SER A 205 -7.47 -17.38 4.46
C SER A 205 -7.47 -16.62 5.78
N SER A 206 -6.39 -16.78 6.58
CA SER A 206 -6.22 -16.05 7.84
C SER A 206 -6.10 -14.54 7.62
N PHE A 207 -5.43 -14.11 6.56
CA PHE A 207 -5.38 -12.71 6.14
C PHE A 207 -6.75 -12.20 5.72
N ASP A 208 -7.56 -12.98 5.00
CA ASP A 208 -8.91 -12.57 4.58
C ASP A 208 -9.83 -12.33 5.78
N ASP A 209 -9.75 -13.20 6.79
CA ASP A 209 -10.50 -13.02 8.04
C ASP A 209 -10.05 -11.75 8.77
N LEU A 210 -8.73 -11.55 8.88
CA LEU A 210 -8.14 -10.33 9.47
C LEU A 210 -8.58 -9.07 8.70
N TRP A 211 -8.48 -9.12 7.38
CA TRP A 211 -8.85 -8.03 6.49
C TRP A 211 -10.33 -7.69 6.64
N LYS A 212 -11.20 -8.70 6.69
CA LYS A 212 -12.63 -8.53 6.88
C LYS A 212 -12.94 -7.81 8.19
N ILE A 213 -12.37 -8.28 9.30
CA ILE A 213 -12.55 -7.66 10.62
C ILE A 213 -12.08 -6.20 10.60
N CYS A 214 -10.92 -5.91 10.01
CA CYS A 214 -10.41 -4.54 9.85
C CYS A 214 -11.37 -3.67 9.01
N SER A 215 -11.82 -4.18 7.86
CA SER A 215 -12.67 -3.47 6.90
C SER A 215 -14.05 -3.13 7.47
N GLU A 216 -14.63 -4.02 8.30
CA GLU A 216 -15.89 -3.80 9.02
C GLU A 216 -15.77 -2.66 10.05
N LYS A 217 -14.55 -2.37 10.49
CA LYS A 217 -14.23 -1.20 11.31
C LYS A 217 -13.64 -0.07 10.49
N GLY A 218 -13.68 -0.11 9.16
CA GLY A 218 -13.23 0.97 8.26
C GLY A 218 -11.72 1.11 8.11
N LEU A 219 -10.95 0.04 8.29
CA LEU A 219 -9.53 -0.02 7.91
C LEU A 219 -9.36 -1.01 6.76
N PHE A 220 -8.94 -0.51 5.62
CA PHE A 220 -8.77 -1.27 4.40
C PHE A 220 -7.29 -1.44 4.12
N ILE A 221 -6.78 -2.66 4.33
CA ILE A 221 -5.40 -3.02 3.98
C ILE A 221 -5.39 -3.38 2.49
N ASN A 222 -4.50 -2.80 1.70
CA ASN A 222 -4.39 -3.08 0.27
C ASN A 222 -3.95 -4.55 0.04
N PRO A 223 -4.83 -5.42 -0.49
CA PRO A 223 -4.50 -6.83 -0.67
C PRO A 223 -3.51 -7.08 -1.81
N CYS A 224 -3.28 -6.09 -2.68
CA CYS A 224 -2.30 -6.19 -3.77
C CYS A 224 -0.85 -5.90 -3.32
N GLY A 225 -0.65 -5.48 -2.06
CA GLY A 225 0.66 -5.05 -1.58
C GLY A 225 0.69 -3.54 -1.43
N GLU A 226 1.35 -2.87 -2.37
CA GLU A 226 1.37 -1.42 -2.52
C GLU A 226 0.43 -1.00 -3.67
N LEU A 227 0.10 0.29 -3.75
CA LEU A 227 -0.74 0.83 -4.81
C LEU A 227 -0.21 0.49 -6.22
N GLU A 228 1.12 0.49 -6.39
CA GLU A 228 1.76 0.27 -7.69
C GLU A 228 1.51 -1.13 -8.28
N SER A 229 0.96 -2.05 -7.48
CA SER A 229 0.61 -3.40 -7.92
C SER A 229 -0.78 -3.50 -8.55
N MET A 230 -1.67 -2.53 -8.34
CA MET A 230 -3.09 -2.62 -8.73
C MET A 230 -3.34 -2.76 -10.24
N LEU A 231 -2.42 -2.27 -11.08
CA LEU A 231 -2.55 -2.25 -12.54
C LEU A 231 -1.50 -3.10 -13.28
N THR A 232 -0.81 -3.99 -12.57
CA THR A 232 0.20 -4.90 -13.15
C THR A 232 -0.38 -5.79 -14.25
N HIS A 233 -1.56 -6.36 -14.03
CA HIS A 233 -2.29 -7.15 -15.03
C HIS A 233 -2.76 -6.34 -16.26
N ARG A 234 -2.75 -5.00 -16.18
CA ARG A 234 -3.06 -4.08 -17.28
C ARG A 234 -1.81 -3.53 -17.99
N GLY A 235 -0.62 -4.04 -17.63
CA GLY A 235 0.64 -3.70 -18.29
C GLY A 235 1.39 -2.52 -17.69
N ILE A 236 0.96 -1.97 -16.56
CA ILE A 236 1.76 -0.99 -15.80
C ILE A 236 2.62 -1.75 -14.78
N PRO A 237 3.95 -1.86 -14.97
CA PRO A 237 4.79 -2.66 -14.07
C PRO A 237 4.85 -2.06 -12.67
N TYR A 238 4.96 -2.93 -11.66
CA TYR A 238 5.24 -2.53 -10.28
C TYR A 238 6.57 -1.77 -10.19
N THR A 239 6.66 -0.77 -9.31
CA THR A 239 7.88 0.00 -9.07
C THR A 239 7.93 0.53 -7.65
N THR A 240 9.12 0.51 -7.05
CA THR A 240 9.42 1.23 -5.80
C THR A 240 10.04 2.60 -6.03
N ASP A 241 10.68 2.81 -7.18
CA ASP A 241 11.59 3.93 -7.41
C ASP A 241 10.92 5.08 -8.20
N ASP A 242 10.11 4.76 -9.20
CA ASP A 242 9.36 5.73 -10.02
C ASP A 242 7.85 5.76 -9.69
N LYS A 243 7.51 6.01 -8.42
CA LYS A 243 6.10 6.10 -7.99
C LYS A 243 5.33 7.22 -8.73
N ARG A 244 5.98 8.36 -8.99
CA ARG A 244 5.36 9.49 -9.71
C ARG A 244 5.05 9.14 -11.16
N GLY A 245 5.99 8.49 -11.87
CA GLY A 245 5.76 8.03 -13.23
C GLY A 245 4.70 6.93 -13.30
N TRP A 246 4.66 6.05 -12.30
CA TRP A 246 3.59 5.04 -12.18
C TRP A 246 2.21 5.70 -12.05
N ILE A 247 2.04 6.63 -11.11
CA ILE A 247 0.77 7.35 -10.88
C ILE A 247 0.31 8.09 -12.15
N THR A 248 1.25 8.75 -12.84
CA THR A 248 0.94 9.46 -14.09
C THR A 248 0.40 8.50 -15.15
N LYS A 249 1.06 7.36 -15.37
CA LYS A 249 0.61 6.34 -16.32
C LYS A 249 -0.76 5.76 -15.92
N ALA A 250 -0.94 5.47 -14.64
CA ALA A 250 -2.17 4.93 -14.08
C ALA A 250 -3.36 5.90 -14.31
N LEU A 251 -3.20 7.17 -13.98
CA LEU A 251 -4.24 8.20 -14.16
C LEU A 251 -4.58 8.45 -15.63
N LEU A 252 -3.61 8.35 -16.55
CA LEU A 252 -3.86 8.45 -17.98
C LEU A 252 -4.60 7.22 -18.54
N MET A 253 -4.37 6.03 -17.96
CA MET A 253 -5.00 4.78 -18.39
C MET A 253 -6.43 4.63 -17.87
N LEU A 254 -6.69 4.98 -16.60
CA LEU A 254 -7.96 4.78 -15.90
C LEU A 254 -9.22 5.19 -16.68
N PRO A 255 -9.28 6.36 -17.36
CA PRO A 255 -10.47 6.78 -18.09
C PRO A 255 -10.89 5.80 -19.20
N GLY A 256 -9.93 5.12 -19.82
CA GLY A 256 -10.14 4.16 -20.91
C GLY A 256 -10.42 2.73 -20.46
N LEU A 257 -10.35 2.44 -19.15
CA LEU A 257 -10.64 1.11 -18.63
C LEU A 257 -12.15 0.93 -18.39
N GLU A 258 -12.63 -0.27 -18.69
CA GLU A 258 -13.98 -0.70 -18.28
C GLU A 258 -13.99 -1.02 -16.78
N VAL A 259 -15.09 -0.64 -16.13
CA VAL A 259 -15.31 -0.92 -14.71
C VAL A 259 -15.72 -2.38 -14.57
N ASN A 260 -14.96 -3.15 -13.78
CA ASN A 260 -15.25 -4.55 -13.47
C ASN A 260 -15.09 -4.78 -11.97
N ASP A 261 -16.21 -4.90 -11.24
CA ASP A 261 -16.27 -5.07 -9.79
C ASP A 261 -15.57 -6.34 -9.25
N ASN A 262 -15.15 -7.27 -10.13
CA ASN A 262 -14.40 -8.46 -9.75
C ASN A 262 -12.88 -8.31 -9.89
N GLU A 263 -12.41 -7.18 -10.44
CA GLU A 263 -11.00 -6.91 -10.70
C GLU A 263 -10.50 -5.67 -9.95
N TYR A 264 -9.21 -5.64 -9.61
CA TYR A 264 -8.58 -4.43 -9.08
C TYR A 264 -8.39 -3.39 -10.21
N PRO A 265 -8.49 -2.09 -9.89
CA PRO A 265 -8.75 -1.50 -8.57
C PRO A 265 -10.25 -1.42 -8.18
N TRP A 266 -11.17 -1.74 -9.08
CA TRP A 266 -12.61 -1.54 -8.90
C TRP A 266 -13.21 -2.32 -7.74
N LYS A 267 -12.81 -3.59 -7.56
CA LYS A 267 -13.22 -4.43 -6.44
C LYS A 267 -12.93 -3.76 -5.10
N PHE A 268 -11.74 -3.20 -4.94
CA PHE A 268 -11.33 -2.55 -3.69
C PHE A 268 -12.12 -1.27 -3.43
N ILE A 269 -12.30 -0.44 -4.45
CA ILE A 269 -13.12 0.77 -4.38
C ILE A 269 -14.59 0.45 -4.10
N LYS A 270 -15.12 -0.64 -4.67
CA LYS A 270 -16.46 -1.13 -4.38
C LYS A 270 -16.63 -1.36 -2.88
N GLU A 271 -15.78 -2.17 -2.28
CA GLU A 271 -15.88 -2.53 -0.86
C GLU A 271 -15.81 -1.28 0.04
N ILE A 272 -14.97 -0.29 -0.32
CA ILE A 272 -14.89 1.00 0.38
C ILE A 272 -16.18 1.81 0.24
N GLN A 273 -16.72 1.93 -0.97
CA GLN A 273 -17.96 2.65 -1.24
C GLN A 273 -19.15 2.01 -0.50
N GLU A 274 -19.23 0.67 -0.49
CA GLU A 274 -20.27 -0.08 0.20
C GLU A 274 -20.23 0.14 1.72
N TYR A 275 -19.02 0.17 2.31
CA TYR A 275 -18.83 0.52 3.72
C TYR A 275 -19.28 1.96 4.03
N LEU A 276 -18.92 2.94 3.19
CA LEU A 276 -19.21 4.36 3.45
C LEU A 276 -20.68 4.73 3.24
N ILE A 277 -21.37 4.06 2.33
CA ILE A 277 -22.77 4.38 2.00
C ILE A 277 -23.74 3.57 2.87
N GLY A 278 -23.34 2.40 3.35
CA GLY A 278 -24.25 1.45 3.97
C GLY A 278 -25.10 0.74 2.91
N LEU A 279 -25.52 -0.50 3.21
CA LEU A 279 -26.30 -1.33 2.28
C LEU A 279 -27.73 -0.80 2.02
N GLU A 280 -28.21 0.17 2.80
CA GLU A 280 -29.57 0.71 2.72
C GLU A 280 -29.73 1.83 1.67
N ASP A 281 -28.63 2.41 1.19
CA ASP A 281 -28.59 3.51 0.22
C ASP A 281 -28.15 3.05 -1.19
N GLN A 282 -28.18 1.73 -1.47
CA GLN A 282 -27.89 1.11 -2.78
C GLN A 282 -29.15 0.82 -3.60
#